data_AF-A0A7K1YA89-F1
#
_entry.id   AF-A0A7K1YA89-F1
#
_cell.length_a   1.000
_cell.length_b   1.000
_cell.length_c   1.000
_cell.angle_alpha   90.00
_cell.angle_beta   90.00
_cell.angle_gamma   90.00
#
_symmetry.space_group_name_H-M   'P 1'
#
loop_
_entity.id
_entity.type
_entity.pdbx_description
1 polymer ?
#
loop_
_entity_poly.entity_id
_entity_poly.type
_entity_poly.pdbx_seq_one_letter_code
_entity_poly.pdbx_strand_id
1 'polypeptide(L)'
;MGYHLGWQEMNTSNDLIYDLLKQAETAGYINKVTVKPEHSNALSELISMNYLHEERPDLFILTEKGIRMVKIYDSNQKLKEKETEVMGLLQLQEQVELLKRNNWMVWLALGISVLTFILVMIT
;
A
#
# COMPACT_ATOMS: atom_id res chain seq x y z
N MET A 1 -5.15 -27.47 0.35
CA MET A 1 -5.45 -26.37 1.30
C MET A 1 -4.12 -25.93 1.88
N GLY A 2 -3.49 -24.92 1.30
CA GLY A 2 -2.15 -24.48 1.75
C GLY A 2 -1.30 -23.96 0.60
N TYR A 3 -1.43 -22.67 0.27
CA TYR A 3 -0.44 -21.89 -0.50
C TYR A 3 -0.52 -20.38 -0.17
N HIS A 4 -0.81 -20.00 1.08
CA HIS A 4 -0.87 -18.57 1.48
C HIS A 4 0.16 -18.16 2.54
N LEU A 5 1.08 -19.04 2.94
CA LEU A 5 2.07 -18.73 4.00
C LEU A 5 3.42 -18.17 3.49
N GLY A 6 3.64 -18.08 2.17
CA GLY A 6 4.93 -17.61 1.61
C GLY A 6 5.07 -16.09 1.39
N TRP A 7 3.98 -15.32 1.44
CA TRP A 7 4.01 -13.87 1.18
C TRP A 7 3.93 -13.01 2.45
N GLN A 8 3.56 -13.61 3.59
CA GLN A 8 3.38 -12.88 4.84
C GLN A 8 4.67 -12.77 5.66
N GLU A 9 5.59 -13.73 5.52
CA GLU A 9 6.90 -13.71 6.20
C GLU A 9 7.95 -12.83 5.47
N MET A 10 7.75 -12.54 4.18
CA MET A 10 8.64 -11.65 3.42
C MET A 10 8.41 -10.15 3.66
N ASN A 11 7.26 -9.75 4.22
CA ASN A 11 6.97 -8.34 4.52
C ASN A 11 7.56 -7.90 5.86
N THR A 12 7.53 -8.74 6.90
CA THR A 12 8.00 -8.35 8.24
C THR A 12 9.48 -7.98 8.27
N SER A 13 10.34 -8.69 7.52
CA SER A 13 11.78 -8.39 7.50
C SER A 13 12.11 -7.12 6.70
N ASN A 14 11.43 -6.88 5.58
CA ASN A 14 11.66 -5.71 4.74
C ASN A 14 11.07 -4.43 5.36
N ASP A 15 9.90 -4.53 5.99
CA ASP A 15 9.30 -3.41 6.72
C ASP A 15 10.14 -3.03 7.95
N LEU A 16 10.71 -4.02 8.66
CA LEU A 16 11.65 -3.78 9.76
C LEU A 16 12.96 -3.12 9.30
N ILE A 17 13.53 -3.57 8.19
CA ILE A 17 14.72 -2.96 7.59
C ILE A 17 14.44 -1.50 7.21
N TYR A 18 13.28 -1.23 6.62
CA TYR A 18 12.86 0.11 6.27
C TYR A 18 12.65 1.01 7.50
N ASP A 19 12.00 0.51 8.55
CA ASP A 19 11.80 1.27 9.79
C ASP A 19 13.14 1.64 10.44
N LEU A 20 14.12 0.73 10.45
CA LEU A 20 15.47 1.01 10.95
C LEU A 20 16.18 2.07 10.11
N LEU A 21 16.09 1.98 8.77
CA LEU A 21 16.72 2.94 7.87
C LEU A 21 16.03 4.33 7.92
N LYS A 22 14.71 4.38 8.10
CA LYS A 22 13.94 5.63 8.18
C LYS A 22 14.15 6.33 9.52
N GLN A 23 14.24 5.57 10.61
CA GLN A 23 14.63 6.14 11.90
C GLN A 23 16.07 6.68 11.85
N ALA A 24 16.98 6.00 11.15
CA ALA A 24 18.33 6.50 10.88
C ALA A 24 18.35 7.81 10.07
N GLU A 25 17.50 7.93 9.04
CA GLU A 25 17.38 9.14 8.22
C GLU A 25 16.85 10.32 9.04
N THR A 26 15.81 10.07 9.84
CA THR A 26 15.16 11.12 10.65
C THR A 26 16.06 11.60 11.80
N ALA A 27 16.85 10.71 12.38
CA ALA A 27 17.75 11.02 13.50
C ALA A 27 19.14 11.51 13.07
N GLY A 28 19.51 11.35 11.79
CA GLY A 28 20.87 11.57 11.27
C GLY A 28 21.89 10.49 11.68
N TYR A 29 21.60 9.71 12.74
CA TYR A 29 22.42 8.64 13.30
C TYR A 29 21.52 7.59 14.00
N ILE A 30 21.94 6.32 14.03
CA ILE A 30 21.18 5.19 14.60
C ILE A 30 21.32 5.05 16.11
N ASN A 31 22.29 5.72 16.77
CA ASN A 31 22.51 5.56 18.22
C ASN A 31 21.33 6.01 19.11
N LYS A 32 20.28 6.63 18.53
CA LYS A 32 19.00 6.91 19.22
C LYS A 32 17.89 5.90 18.92
N VAL A 33 18.10 5.01 17.98
CA VAL A 33 17.20 3.91 17.67
C VAL A 33 17.56 2.79 18.62
N THR A 34 16.73 2.56 19.62
CA THR A 34 16.89 1.45 20.56
C THR A 34 16.71 0.16 19.76
N VAL A 35 17.80 -0.35 19.18
CA VAL A 35 17.78 -1.60 18.41
C VAL A 35 17.47 -2.70 19.42
N LYS A 36 16.21 -3.12 19.48
CA LYS A 36 15.81 -4.26 20.29
C LYS A 36 16.66 -5.47 19.85
N PRO A 37 17.04 -6.38 20.76
CA PRO A 37 17.89 -7.53 20.45
C PRO A 37 17.36 -8.41 19.31
N GLU A 38 16.05 -8.35 19.06
CA GLU A 38 15.32 -9.01 17.97
C GLU A 38 15.72 -8.50 16.56
N HIS A 39 16.35 -7.32 16.46
CA HIS A 39 16.73 -6.67 15.21
C HIS A 39 18.24 -6.72 14.92
N SER A 40 19.01 -7.41 15.77
CA SER A 40 20.46 -7.60 15.63
C SER A 40 20.86 -8.22 14.28
N ASN A 41 20.07 -9.18 13.78
CA ASN A 41 20.32 -9.84 12.50
C ASN A 41 20.13 -8.88 11.31
N ALA A 42 19.05 -8.10 11.31
CA ALA A 42 18.78 -7.11 10.28
C ALA A 42 19.82 -5.99 10.27
N LEU A 43 20.30 -5.58 11.45
CA LEU A 43 21.39 -4.61 11.57
C LEU A 43 22.70 -5.15 10.96
N SER A 44 23.07 -6.39 11.26
CA SER A 44 24.25 -7.03 10.66
C SER A 44 24.13 -7.15 9.14
N GLU A 45 22.95 -7.49 8.64
CA GLU A 45 22.69 -7.59 7.20
C GLU A 45 22.82 -6.22 6.53
N LEU A 46 22.27 -5.16 7.13
CA LEU A 46 22.40 -3.78 6.65
C LEU A 46 23.85 -3.28 6.62
N ILE A 47 24.67 -3.67 7.60
CA ILE A 47 26.11 -3.38 7.63
C ILE A 47 26.82 -4.17 6.52
N SER A 48 26.55 -5.48 6.38
CA SER A 48 27.17 -6.32 5.35
C SER A 48 26.84 -5.86 3.93
N MET A 49 25.64 -5.31 3.73
CA MET A 49 25.18 -4.77 2.46
C MET A 49 25.61 -3.33 2.21
N ASN A 50 26.39 -2.75 3.13
CA ASN A 50 26.92 -1.38 3.07
C ASN A 50 25.81 -0.31 2.98
N TYR A 51 24.66 -0.56 3.60
CA TYR A 51 23.61 0.45 3.78
C TYR A 51 23.85 1.27 5.05
N LEU A 52 24.52 0.67 6.04
CA LEU A 52 24.93 1.30 7.29
C LEU A 52 26.44 1.13 7.49
N HIS A 53 27.06 2.14 8.11
CA HIS A 53 28.45 2.13 8.54
C HIS A 53 28.53 2.37 10.05
N GLU A 54 29.26 1.53 10.76
CA GLU A 54 29.54 1.72 12.19
C GLU A 54 30.70 2.71 12.35
N GLU A 55 30.41 3.90 12.88
CA GLU A 55 31.43 4.92 13.13
C GLU A 55 32.05 4.76 14.54
N ARG A 56 31.24 4.33 15.51
CA ARG A 56 31.65 4.02 16.90
C ARG A 56 30.78 2.87 17.43
N PRO A 57 31.19 2.19 18.52
CA PRO A 57 30.33 1.21 19.18
C PRO A 57 28.94 1.82 19.44
N ASP A 58 27.90 1.13 18.97
CA ASP A 58 26.48 1.53 19.03
C ASP A 58 26.09 2.77 18.17
N LEU A 59 27.02 3.36 17.40
CA LEU A 59 26.75 4.47 16.48
C LEU A 59 26.86 4.03 15.02
N PHE A 60 25.70 3.88 14.38
CA PHE A 60 25.62 3.56 12.95
C PHE A 60 25.10 4.75 12.14
N ILE A 61 25.70 4.96 10.96
CA ILE A 61 25.39 6.04 10.04
C ILE A 61 24.91 5.45 8.72
N LEU A 62 23.90 6.07 8.12
CA LEU A 62 23.47 5.74 6.77
C LEU A 62 24.56 6.08 5.76
N THR A 63 24.92 5.11 4.94
CA THR A 63 25.75 5.37 3.76
C THR A 63 24.92 6.05 2.68
N GLU A 64 25.57 6.62 1.65
CA GLU A 64 24.86 7.15 0.47
C GLU A 64 23.96 6.10 -0.20
N LYS A 65 24.38 4.82 -0.14
CA LYS A 65 23.58 3.68 -0.61
C LYS A 65 22.35 3.47 0.27
N GLY A 66 22.48 3.55 1.59
CA GLY A 66 21.37 3.50 2.54
C GLY A 66 20.35 4.61 2.29
N ILE A 67 20.82 5.86 2.15
CA ILE A 67 19.97 7.02 1.87
C ILE A 67 19.20 6.84 0.55
N ARG A 68 19.88 6.36 -0.51
CA ARG A 68 19.21 6.06 -1.79
C ARG A 68 18.13 5.01 -1.63
N MET A 69 18.38 3.96 -0.85
CA MET A 69 17.42 2.88 -0.62
C MET A 69 16.16 3.38 0.09
N VAL A 70 16.30 4.23 1.11
CA VAL A 70 15.17 4.84 1.82
C VAL A 70 14.32 5.67 0.86
N LYS A 71 14.95 6.51 0.03
CA LYS A 71 14.25 7.34 -0.96
C LYS A 71 13.48 6.53 -2.01
N ILE A 72 14.05 5.42 -2.47
CA ILE A 72 13.39 4.51 -3.41
C ILE A 72 12.16 3.90 -2.76
N TYR A 73 12.29 3.42 -1.52
CA TYR A 73 11.18 2.82 -0.79
C TYR A 73 10.05 3.83 -0.53
N ASP A 74 10.40 5.05 -0.10
CA ASP A 74 9.45 6.16 0.10
C ASP A 74 8.68 6.50 -1.18
N SER A 75 9.36 6.47 -2.33
CA SER A 75 8.73 6.72 -3.63
C SER A 75 7.76 5.60 -4.01
N ASN A 76 8.15 4.35 -3.77
CA ASN A 76 7.31 3.18 -4.05
C ASN A 76 6.07 3.12 -3.15
N GLN A 77 6.19 3.50 -1.87
CA GLN A 77 5.04 3.61 -0.97
C GLN A 77 4.03 4.66 -1.47
N LYS A 78 4.51 5.84 -1.86
CA LYS A 78 3.65 6.88 -2.45
C LYS A 78 3.00 6.46 -3.77
N LEU A 79 3.71 5.66 -4.58
CA LEU A 79 3.14 5.09 -5.80
C LEU A 79 2.03 4.10 -5.46
N LYS A 80 2.24 3.21 -4.49
CA LYS A 80 1.25 2.23 -4.03
C LYS A 80 0.01 2.89 -3.42
N GLU A 81 0.18 3.98 -2.66
CA GLU A 81 -0.93 4.79 -2.15
C GLU A 81 -1.77 5.35 -3.30
N LYS A 82 -1.13 5.95 -4.31
CA LYS A 82 -1.82 6.48 -5.49
C LYS A 82 -2.49 5.40 -6.33
N GLU A 83 -1.85 4.24 -6.50
CA GLU A 83 -2.46 3.10 -7.19
C GLU A 83 -3.73 2.63 -6.45
N THR A 84 -3.69 2.62 -5.12
CA THR A 84 -4.84 2.26 -4.29
C THR A 84 -5.97 3.28 -4.41
N GLU A 85 -5.64 4.58 -4.43
CA GLU A 85 -6.62 5.65 -4.67
C GLU A 85 -7.26 5.55 -6.07
N VAL A 86 -6.46 5.32 -7.11
CA VAL A 86 -6.95 5.17 -8.49
C VAL A 86 -7.84 3.93 -8.63
N MET A 87 -7.47 2.80 -8.03
CA MET A 87 -8.32 1.61 -8.01
C MET A 87 -9.65 1.86 -7.27
N GLY A 88 -9.62 2.60 -6.15
CA GLY A 88 -10.83 2.99 -5.44
C GLY A 88 -11.76 3.86 -6.28
N LEU A 89 -11.21 4.82 -7.04
CA LEU A 89 -11.98 5.66 -7.97
C LEU A 89 -12.58 4.84 -9.13
N LEU A 90 -11.82 3.90 -9.70
CA LEU A 90 -12.32 3.01 -10.76
C LEU A 90 -13.46 2.12 -10.26
N GLN A 91 -13.34 1.55 -9.06
CA GLN A 91 -14.41 0.77 -8.44
C GLN A 91 -15.67 1.60 -8.20
N LEU A 92 -15.53 2.86 -7.74
CA LEU A 92 -16.65 3.78 -7.59
C LEU A 92 -17.31 4.09 -8.94
N GLN A 93 -16.53 4.32 -9.99
CA GLN A 93 -17.07 4.56 -11.33
C GLN A 93 -17.87 3.36 -11.84
N GLU A 94 -17.36 2.14 -11.68
CA GLU A 94 -18.04 0.92 -12.09
C GLU A 94 -19.36 0.73 -11.32
N GLN A 95 -19.36 0.97 -10.00
CA GLN A 95 -20.59 0.95 -9.19
C GLN A 95 -21.61 1.99 -9.65
N VAL A 96 -21.17 3.20 -10.00
CA VAL A 96 -22.05 4.25 -10.55
C VAL A 96 -22.61 3.84 -11.91
N GLU A 97 -21.81 3.20 -12.77
CA GLU A 97 -22.26 2.73 -14.08
C GLU A 97 -23.27 1.57 -13.96
N LEU A 98 -23.06 0.65 -13.02
CA LEU A 98 -24.03 -0.38 -12.65
C LEU A 98 -25.34 0.24 -12.13
N LEU A 99 -25.23 1.25 -11.25
CA LEU A 99 -26.40 1.96 -10.70
C LEU A 99 -27.19 2.68 -11.81
N LYS A 100 -26.51 3.34 -12.75
CA LYS A 100 -27.13 4.00 -13.91
C LYS A 100 -27.87 3.00 -14.80
N ARG A 101 -27.24 1.85 -15.10
CA ARG A 101 -27.85 0.77 -15.89
C ARG A 101 -29.10 0.22 -15.21
N ASN A 102 -29.03 -0.03 -13.90
CA ASN A 102 -30.16 -0.51 -13.12
C ASN A 102 -31.31 0.51 -13.08
N ASN A 103 -31.00 1.78 -12.82
CA ASN A 103 -32.00 2.85 -12.85
C ASN A 103 -32.68 2.94 -14.22
N TRP A 104 -31.92 2.86 -15.31
CA TRP A 104 -32.48 2.90 -16.67
C TRP A 104 -33.46 1.74 -16.92
N MET A 105 -33.14 0.52 -16.48
CA MET A 105 -34.06 -0.62 -16.56
C MET A 105 -35.33 -0.42 -15.74
N VAL A 106 -35.24 0.17 -14.55
CA VAL A 106 -36.41 0.49 -13.71
C VAL A 106 -37.30 1.52 -14.39
N TRP A 107 -36.74 2.60 -14.93
CA TRP A 107 -37.49 3.61 -15.67
C TRP A 107 -38.17 3.03 -16.92
N LEU A 108 -37.50 2.12 -17.62
CA LEU A 108 -38.06 1.44 -18.79
C LEU A 108 -39.26 0.56 -18.41
N ALA A 109 -39.13 -0.24 -17.34
CA ALA A 109 -40.21 -1.07 -16.84
C ALA A 109 -41.41 -0.25 -16.37
N LEU A 110 -41.16 0.88 -15.69
CA LEU A 110 -42.22 1.80 -15.27
C LEU A 110 -42.96 2.39 -16.48
N GLY A 111 -42.22 2.84 -17.50
CA GLY A 111 -42.82 3.38 -18.73
C GLY A 111 -43.70 2.38 -19.47
N ILE A 112 -43.25 1.12 -19.60
CA ILE A 112 -44.03 0.05 -20.24
C ILE A 112 -45.30 -0.27 -19.42
N SER A 113 -45.22 -0.26 -18.08
CA SER A 113 -46.37 -0.51 -17.21
C SER A 113 -47.47 0.56 -17.37
N VAL A 114 -47.09 1.83 -17.53
CA VAL A 114 -48.04 2.93 -17.76
C VAL A 114 -48.68 2.81 -19.14
N LEU A 115 -47.89 2.49 -20.17
CA LEU A 115 -48.40 2.31 -21.54
C LEU A 115 -49.42 1.17 -21.64
N THR A 116 -49.12 0.03 -21.03
CA THR A 116 -50.04 -1.12 -21.01
C THR A 116 -51.32 -0.81 -20.26
N PHE A 117 -51.27 -0.07 -19.14
CA PHE A 117 -52.45 0.38 -18.41
C PHE A 117 -53.35 1.31 -19.24
N ILE A 118 -52.77 2.30 -19.92
CA ILE A 118 -53.52 3.22 -20.80
C ILE A 118 -54.21 2.45 -21.92
N LEU A 119 -53.52 1.50 -22.55
CA LEU A 119 -54.10 0.67 -23.61
C LEU A 119 -55.32 -0.12 -23.14
N VAL A 120 -55.23 -0.73 -21.95
CA VAL A 120 -56.35 -1.50 -21.35
C VAL A 120 -57.57 -0.62 -21.03
N MET A 121 -57.36 0.64 -20.64
CA MET A 121 -58.48 1.55 -20.33
C MET A 121 -59.21 2.07 -21.57
N ILE A 122 -58.57 2.07 -22.73
CA ILE A 122 -59.16 2.56 -23.99
C ILE A 122 -60.02 1.48 -24.67
N THR A 123 -59.64 0.21 -24.55
CA THR A 123 -60.37 -0.96 -25.09
C THR A 123 -61.56 -1.34 -24.25
#